data_AF-A0A452H8Z5-F1
#
_entry.id   AF-A0A452H8Z5-F1
#
_cell.length_a   1.000
_cell.length_b   1.000
_cell.length_c   1.000
_cell.angle_alpha   90.00
_cell.angle_beta   90.00
_cell.angle_gamma   90.00
#
_symmetry.space_group_name_H-M   'P 1'
#
loop_
_entity.id
_entity.type
_entity.pdbx_description
1 polymer ?
#
loop_
_entity_poly.entity_id
_entity_poly.type
_entity_poly.pdbx_seq_one_letter_code
_entity_poly.pdbx_strand_id
1 'polypeptide(L)'
;MNQKCVDAAVLKYKCDVKKKCNDHGVCNNRGNCHCRSGWLPPDCKISSKGYGGSIDSTFRSDAIIDRLHRNTLKNWLLLSFCLFLPVLVCSIIMIIKRNELNRCCTKEESQVDE
;
A
#
# COMPACT_ATOMS: atom_id res chain seq x y z
N MET A 1 -32.27 10.07 -29.60
CA MET A 1 -32.07 11.37 -30.27
C MET A 1 -32.13 11.14 -31.77
N ASN A 2 -33.09 11.71 -32.49
CA ASN A 2 -33.37 11.42 -33.90
C ASN A 2 -32.46 12.22 -34.86
N GLN A 3 -31.15 12.26 -34.60
CA GLN A 3 -30.17 13.03 -35.40
C GLN A 3 -30.53 14.53 -35.57
N LYS A 4 -31.28 15.09 -34.63
CA LYS A 4 -31.64 16.52 -34.62
C LYS A 4 -30.77 17.27 -33.62
N CYS A 5 -30.31 18.46 -34.00
CA CYS A 5 -29.74 19.41 -33.06
C CYS A 5 -30.83 19.81 -32.06
N VAL A 6 -30.59 19.51 -30.79
CA VAL A 6 -31.47 19.87 -29.68
C VAL A 6 -30.64 20.56 -28.61
N ASP A 7 -31.31 21.34 -27.75
CA ASP A 7 -30.65 22.02 -26.65
C ASP A 7 -29.89 21.03 -25.75
N ALA A 8 -28.70 21.42 -25.28
CA ALA A 8 -27.87 20.58 -24.44
C ALA A 8 -28.55 20.19 -23.12
N ALA A 9 -29.48 21.01 -22.60
CA ALA A 9 -30.27 20.71 -21.41
C ALA A 9 -31.18 19.48 -21.60
N VAL A 10 -31.52 19.10 -22.84
CA VAL A 10 -32.28 17.87 -23.13
C VAL A 10 -31.53 16.63 -22.66
N LEU A 11 -30.19 16.67 -22.65
CA LEU A 11 -29.36 15.58 -22.12
C LEU A 11 -29.50 15.42 -20.59
N LYS A 12 -30.13 16.38 -19.90
CA LYS A 12 -30.24 16.45 -18.42
C LYS A 12 -28.89 16.20 -17.74
N TYR A 13 -27.82 16.69 -18.37
CA TYR A 13 -26.47 16.42 -17.97
C TYR A 13 -26.11 17.22 -16.72
N LYS A 14 -26.06 16.55 -15.57
CA LYS A 14 -25.73 17.16 -14.28
C LYS A 14 -24.32 16.76 -13.88
N CYS A 15 -23.34 17.51 -14.36
CA CYS A 15 -21.96 17.38 -13.90
C CYS A 15 -21.32 18.75 -13.66
N ASP A 16 -21.23 19.15 -12.39
CA ASP A 16 -20.40 20.27 -11.99
C ASP A 16 -18.95 19.80 -11.88
N VAL A 17 -18.14 20.12 -12.89
CA VAL A 17 -16.75 19.64 -12.99
C VAL A 17 -15.88 20.15 -11.84
N LYS A 18 -16.09 21.39 -11.37
CA LYS A 18 -15.31 21.96 -10.28
C LYS A 18 -15.57 21.21 -8.98
N LYS A 19 -16.83 20.88 -8.71
CA LYS A 19 -17.22 20.19 -7.49
C LYS A 19 -17.02 18.67 -7.56
N LYS A 20 -17.32 18.05 -8.71
CA LYS A 20 -17.33 16.59 -8.85
C LYS A 20 -15.98 16.01 -9.27
N CYS A 21 -15.26 16.71 -10.14
CA CYS A 21 -13.96 16.27 -10.65
C CYS A 21 -12.79 17.10 -10.12
N ASN A 22 -13.02 17.89 -9.05
CA ASN A 22 -12.01 18.78 -8.44
C ASN A 22 -11.26 19.67 -9.45
N ASP A 23 -11.90 20.03 -10.57
CA ASP A 23 -11.28 20.77 -11.69
C ASP A 23 -10.06 20.08 -12.33
N HIS A 24 -9.86 18.79 -12.05
CA HIS A 24 -8.75 17.96 -12.51
C HIS A 24 -9.19 16.90 -13.54
N GLY A 25 -10.38 17.06 -14.13
CA GLY A 25 -10.92 16.13 -15.11
C GLY A 25 -12.06 16.72 -15.91
N VAL A 26 -12.66 15.88 -16.75
CA VAL A 26 -13.88 16.19 -17.51
C VAL A 26 -14.90 15.10 -17.27
N CYS A 27 -16.17 15.47 -17.20
CA CYS A 27 -17.23 14.49 -17.05
C CYS A 27 -17.61 13.89 -18.42
N ASN A 28 -17.95 12.60 -18.46
CA ASN A 28 -18.51 11.94 -19.64
C ASN A 28 -20.05 11.89 -19.61
N ASN A 29 -20.69 11.33 -20.64
CA ASN A 29 -22.15 11.23 -20.75
C ASN A 29 -22.85 10.41 -19.65
N ARG A 30 -22.10 9.60 -18.88
CA ARG A 30 -22.61 8.89 -17.68
C ARG A 30 -22.48 9.74 -16.41
N GLY A 31 -21.87 10.92 -16.52
CA GLY A 31 -21.54 11.80 -15.41
C GLY A 31 -20.30 11.36 -14.64
N ASN A 32 -19.50 10.42 -15.14
CA ASN A 32 -18.26 9.97 -14.49
C ASN A 32 -17.10 10.89 -14.90
N CYS A 33 -16.15 11.11 -13.99
CA CYS A 33 -14.98 11.91 -14.29
C CYS A 33 -13.92 11.09 -15.04
N HIS A 34 -13.43 11.66 -16.13
CA HIS A 34 -12.19 11.28 -16.79
C HIS A 34 -11.10 12.23 -16.32
N CYS A 35 -10.22 11.73 -15.45
CA CYS A 35 -9.17 12.53 -14.82
C CYS A 35 -8.00 12.78 -15.76
N ARG A 36 -7.43 13.99 -15.68
CA ARG A 36 -6.20 14.35 -16.39
C ARG A 36 -5.02 13.53 -15.86
N SER A 37 -3.93 13.51 -16.64
CA SER A 37 -2.67 12.93 -16.19
C SER A 37 -2.27 13.51 -14.84
N GLY A 38 -1.83 12.64 -13.94
CA GLY A 38 -1.50 13.01 -12.57
C GLY A 38 -2.65 12.87 -11.57
N TRP A 39 -3.87 12.47 -11.98
CA TRP A 39 -5.04 12.39 -11.08
C TRP A 39 -5.78 11.07 -11.22
N LEU A 40 -6.41 10.59 -10.13
CA LEU A 40 -7.09 9.31 -10.11
C LEU A 40 -8.63 9.44 -10.09
N PRO A 41 -9.36 8.60 -10.86
CA PRO A 41 -10.81 8.48 -10.72
C PRO A 41 -11.18 7.91 -9.33
N PRO A 42 -12.41 8.12 -8.82
CA PRO A 42 -13.61 8.60 -9.52
C PRO A 42 -13.81 10.11 -9.58
N ASP A 43 -13.16 10.89 -8.74
CA ASP A 43 -13.42 12.33 -8.54
C ASP A 43 -12.19 13.22 -8.82
N CYS A 44 -11.07 12.64 -9.25
CA CYS A 44 -9.83 13.35 -9.56
C CYS A 44 -9.28 14.16 -8.38
N LYS A 45 -9.54 13.72 -7.14
CA LYS A 45 -9.04 14.37 -5.93
C LYS A 45 -7.63 13.93 -5.54
N ILE A 46 -7.25 12.72 -5.93
CA ILE A 46 -5.98 12.10 -5.51
C ILE A 46 -4.95 12.29 -6.62
N SER A 47 -3.81 12.91 -6.28
CA SER A 47 -2.68 13.03 -7.20
C SER A 47 -1.88 11.71 -7.28
N SER A 48 -1.39 11.37 -8.47
CA SER A 48 -0.58 10.18 -8.72
C SER A 48 0.46 10.44 -9.80
N LYS A 49 1.42 9.52 -9.97
CA LYS A 49 2.36 9.55 -11.11
C LYS A 49 1.82 8.91 -12.39
N GLY A 50 0.57 8.44 -12.38
CA GLY A 50 -0.05 7.75 -13.50
C GLY A 50 -0.82 8.67 -14.45
N TYR A 51 -1.18 8.13 -15.61
CA TYR A 51 -1.79 8.88 -16.72
C TYR A 51 -3.23 9.39 -16.51
N GLY A 52 -3.85 9.20 -15.35
CA GLY A 52 -5.29 9.42 -15.15
C GLY A 52 -6.23 8.59 -16.02
N GLY A 53 -7.53 8.86 -15.99
CA GLY A 53 -8.53 8.05 -16.69
C GLY A 53 -9.89 8.10 -16.00
N SER A 54 -10.82 7.26 -16.47
CA SER A 54 -12.16 7.14 -15.89
C SER A 54 -12.32 5.80 -15.15
N ILE A 55 -13.30 5.75 -14.24
CA ILE A 55 -13.78 4.47 -13.67
C ILE A 55 -14.36 3.53 -14.74
N ASP A 56 -14.80 4.09 -15.88
CA ASP A 56 -15.34 3.29 -16.98
C ASP A 56 -14.26 2.55 -17.76
N SER A 57 -12.99 2.92 -17.56
CA SER A 57 -11.84 2.23 -18.11
C SER A 57 -11.51 1.07 -17.16
N THR A 58 -11.66 -0.17 -17.61
CA THR A 58 -11.40 -1.41 -16.82
C THR A 58 -9.95 -1.57 -16.33
N PHE A 59 -9.10 -0.57 -16.49
CA PHE A 59 -7.66 -0.64 -16.29
C PHE A 59 -7.17 0.39 -15.27
N ARG A 60 -7.59 0.34 -13.99
CA ARG A 60 -7.06 1.29 -12.98
C ARG A 60 -6.96 0.83 -11.52
N SER A 61 -7.02 -0.47 -11.23
CA SER A 61 -6.90 -0.94 -9.85
C SER A 61 -5.58 -1.66 -9.58
N ASP A 62 -5.08 -2.44 -10.54
CA ASP A 62 -4.01 -3.40 -10.24
C ASP A 62 -2.68 -2.73 -9.93
N ALA A 63 -2.28 -1.70 -10.67
CA ALA A 63 -0.96 -1.08 -10.48
C ALA A 63 -0.84 -0.29 -9.16
N ILE A 64 -1.95 0.27 -8.64
CA ILE A 64 -1.94 1.06 -7.40
C ILE A 64 -2.02 0.14 -6.20
N ILE A 65 -2.91 -0.86 -6.25
CA ILE A 65 -3.03 -1.87 -5.21
C ILE A 65 -1.74 -2.68 -5.10
N ASP A 66 -1.10 -3.04 -6.23
CA ASP A 66 0.20 -3.72 -6.23
C ASP A 66 1.30 -2.90 -5.55
N ARG A 67 1.36 -1.59 -5.83
CA ARG A 67 2.38 -0.72 -5.23
C ARG A 67 2.17 -0.51 -3.73
N LEU A 68 0.92 -0.36 -3.30
CA LEU A 68 0.58 -0.26 -1.88
C LEU A 68 0.87 -1.59 -1.16
N HIS A 69 0.45 -2.71 -1.73
CA HIS A 69 0.64 -4.04 -1.18
C HIS A 69 2.13 -4.40 -1.07
N ARG A 70 2.94 -4.14 -2.11
CA ARG A 70 4.39 -4.37 -2.06
C ARG A 70 5.09 -3.53 -0.99
N ASN A 71 4.70 -2.28 -0.80
CA ASN A 71 5.28 -1.44 0.26
C ASN A 71 4.89 -1.95 1.65
N THR A 72 3.63 -2.34 1.84
CA THR A 72 3.15 -2.93 3.10
C THR A 72 3.90 -4.23 3.43
N LEU A 73 4.04 -5.15 2.46
CA LEU A 73 4.77 -6.41 2.66
C LEU A 73 6.24 -6.18 2.97
N LYS A 74 6.92 -5.29 2.23
CA LYS A 74 8.34 -4.98 2.47
C LYS A 74 8.54 -4.36 3.85
N ASN A 75 7.70 -3.41 4.26
CA ASN A 75 7.79 -2.82 5.59
C ASN A 75 7.58 -3.85 6.70
N TRP A 76 6.57 -4.72 6.56
CA TRP A 76 6.31 -5.78 7.52
C TRP A 76 7.48 -6.75 7.64
N LEU A 77 8.05 -7.16 6.49
CA LEU A 77 9.17 -8.09 6.44
C LEU A 77 10.43 -7.48 7.08
N LEU A 78 10.69 -6.19 6.86
CA LEU A 78 11.79 -5.47 7.52
C LEU A 78 11.59 -5.37 9.03
N LEU A 79 10.39 -4.99 9.50
CA LEU A 79 10.10 -4.88 10.93
C LEU A 79 10.23 -6.23 11.64
N SER A 80 9.71 -7.30 11.02
CA SER A 80 9.86 -8.66 11.52
C SER A 80 11.34 -9.05 11.63
N PHE A 81 12.09 -8.90 10.54
CA PHE A 81 13.52 -9.23 10.53
C PHE A 81 14.31 -8.43 11.59
N CYS A 82 14.05 -7.13 11.71
CA CYS A 82 14.70 -6.26 12.69
C CYS A 82 14.37 -6.60 14.15
N LEU A 83 13.25 -7.27 14.44
CA LEU A 83 12.90 -7.69 15.80
C LEU A 83 13.35 -9.12 16.10
N PHE A 84 13.16 -10.05 15.18
CA PHE A 84 13.46 -11.47 15.42
C PHE A 84 14.94 -11.81 15.36
N LEU A 85 15.72 -11.24 14.43
CA LEU A 85 17.16 -11.53 14.36
C LEU A 85 17.93 -11.15 15.63
N PRO A 86 17.81 -9.93 16.18
CA PRO A 86 18.57 -9.59 17.37
C PRO A 86 18.16 -10.47 18.55
N VAL A 87 16.88 -10.83 18.69
CA VAL A 87 16.42 -11.74 19.75
C VAL A 87 17.03 -13.13 19.60
N LEU A 88 17.07 -13.68 18.38
CA LEU A 88 17.70 -14.97 18.10
C LEU A 88 19.21 -14.94 18.35
N VAL A 89 19.90 -13.87 17.95
CA VAL A 89 21.33 -13.70 18.22
C VAL A 89 21.58 -13.60 19.73
N CYS A 90 20.78 -12.81 20.45
CA CYS A 90 20.88 -12.68 21.90
C CYS A 90 20.61 -14.00 22.61
N SER A 91 19.61 -14.77 22.19
CA SER A 91 19.30 -16.06 22.81
C SER A 91 20.42 -17.08 22.60
N ILE A 92 20.99 -17.15 21.39
CA ILE A 92 22.17 -17.99 21.10
C ILE A 92 23.35 -17.58 21.98
N ILE A 93 23.66 -16.29 22.08
CA ILE A 93 24.73 -15.78 22.95
C ILE A 93 24.48 -16.14 24.42
N MET A 94 23.24 -15.99 24.89
CA MET A 94 22.86 -16.35 26.26
C MET A 94 22.98 -17.85 26.52
N ILE A 95 22.60 -18.70 25.56
CA ILE A 95 22.75 -20.17 25.67
C ILE A 95 24.23 -20.55 25.73
N ILE A 96 25.07 -20.00 24.83
CA ILE A 96 26.50 -20.27 24.83
C ILE A 96 27.12 -19.84 26.17
N LYS A 97 26.83 -18.61 26.63
CA LYS A 97 27.35 -18.10 27.90
C LYS A 97 26.88 -18.91 29.11
N ARG A 98 25.61 -19.35 29.11
CA ARG A 98 25.05 -20.21 30.15
C ARG A 98 25.70 -21.59 30.14
N ASN A 99 25.98 -22.14 28.96
CA ASN A 99 26.65 -23.43 28.83
C ASN A 99 28.11 -23.35 29.33
N GLU A 100 28.83 -22.28 29.00
CA GLU A 100 30.17 -22.02 29.53
C GLU A 100 30.20 -21.88 31.05
N LEU A 101 29.23 -21.18 31.65
CA LEU A 101 29.08 -21.06 33.10
C LEU A 101 28.74 -22.39 33.77
N ASN A 102 27.78 -23.15 33.22
CA ASN A 102 27.41 -24.47 33.74
C ASN A 102 28.58 -25.47 33.66
N ARG A 103 29.43 -25.36 32.63
CA ARG A 103 30.65 -26.17 32.48
C ARG A 103 31.71 -25.81 33.52
N CYS A 104 31.74 -24.57 34.02
CA CYS A 104 32.64 -24.17 35.10
C CYS A 104 32.18 -24.76 36.45
N CYS A 105 30.88 -24.71 36.76
CA CYS A 105 30.36 -25.22 38.03
C CYS A 105 30.39 -26.76 38.13
N THR A 106 30.12 -27.48 37.03
CA THR A 106 30.23 -28.95 37.02
C THR A 106 31.68 -29.45 37.17
N LYS A 107 32.68 -28.63 36.84
CA LYS A 107 34.09 -28.91 37.15
C LYS A 107 34.43 -28.74 38.63
N GLU A 108 33.74 -27.86 39.36
CA GLU A 108 33.94 -27.73 40.81
C GLU A 108 33.25 -28.87 41.58
N GLU A 109 32.09 -29.35 41.12
CA GLU A 109 31.35 -30.44 41.79
C GLU A 109 32.01 -31.82 41.66
N SER A 110 32.95 -31.99 40.72
CA SER A 110 33.71 -33.25 40.52
C SER A 110 35.04 -33.31 41.29
N GLN A 111 35.40 -32.26 42.04
CA GLN A 111 36.62 -32.20 42.86
C GLN A 111 36.37 -32.26 44.38
N VAL A 112 35.11 -32.39 44.82
CA VAL A 112 34.74 -32.47 46.26
C VAL A 112 34.45 -33.91 46.72
N ASP A 113 34.39 -34.88 45.80
CA ASP A 113 34.11 -36.29 46.08
C ASP A 113 35.32 -37.24 45.89
N GLU A 114 36.57 -36.79 46.11
CA GLU A 114 37.75 -37.67 46.27
C GLU A 114 38.50 -37.41 47.58
#